data_AF-A0A168CSR1-F1
#
_entry.id   AF-A0A168CSR1-F1
#
_cell.length_a   1.000
_cell.length_b   1.000
_cell.length_c   1.000
_cell.angle_alpha   90.00
_cell.angle_beta   90.00
_cell.angle_gamma   90.00
#
_symmetry.space_group_name_H-M   'P 1'
#
loop_
_entity.id
_entity.type
_entity.pdbx_description
1 polymer ?
#
loop_
_entity_poly.entity_id
_entity_poly.type
_entity_poly.pdbx_seq_one_letter_code
_entity_poly.pdbx_strand_id
1 'polypeptide(L)'
;MPQPKDTSVDRLVDELVDAAKVIHNRDGLKPTQATRVSEAFSLLVSGPQLGSSKAVANRKVYFEFLTLVDKNVGRKGVVLCAAALGVSRVASWRDRMRVDLPIRIKEREGELMSQKLEVIANTCESTEDALQWL
;
A
#
# COMPACT_ATOMS: atom_id res chain seq x y z
N MET A 1 -31.33 4.72 -5.12
CA MET A 1 -30.08 4.62 -4.34
C MET A 1 -29.10 3.76 -5.13
N PRO A 2 -27.88 4.22 -5.44
CA PRO A 2 -26.91 3.37 -6.11
C PRO A 2 -26.39 2.32 -5.12
N GLN A 3 -26.53 1.04 -5.48
CA GLN A 3 -25.98 -0.08 -4.73
C GLN A 3 -24.45 0.05 -4.66
N PRO A 4 -23.79 -0.25 -3.52
CA PRO A 4 -22.34 -0.32 -3.49
C PRO A 4 -21.91 -1.44 -4.44
N LYS A 5 -21.13 -1.10 -5.48
CA LYS A 5 -20.54 -2.13 -6.34
C LYS A 5 -19.73 -3.04 -5.44
N ASP A 6 -20.13 -4.30 -5.32
CA ASP A 6 -19.29 -5.33 -4.68
C ASP A 6 -17.97 -5.37 -5.47
N THR A 7 -16.96 -4.69 -4.93
CA THR A 7 -15.60 -4.74 -5.43
C THR A 7 -15.04 -6.09 -5.01
N SER A 8 -14.82 -6.98 -5.97
CA SER A 8 -14.13 -8.25 -5.72
C SER A 8 -12.63 -8.03 -5.54
N VAL A 9 -11.97 -8.99 -4.90
CA VAL A 9 -10.51 -8.98 -4.74
C VAL A 9 -9.82 -8.99 -6.11
N ASP A 10 -10.32 -9.75 -7.08
CA ASP A 10 -9.75 -9.78 -8.44
C ASP A 10 -9.78 -8.41 -9.11
N ARG A 11 -10.89 -7.67 -9.00
CA ARG A 11 -10.99 -6.31 -9.55
C ARG A 11 -10.00 -5.36 -8.91
N LEU A 12 -9.73 -5.50 -7.61
CA LEU A 12 -8.69 -4.70 -6.96
C LEU A 12 -7.31 -5.06 -7.47
N VAL A 13 -7.03 -6.33 -7.72
CA VAL A 13 -5.74 -6.72 -8.30
C VAL A 13 -5.60 -6.20 -9.72
N ASP A 14 -6.65 -6.20 -10.54
CA ASP A 14 -6.63 -5.58 -11.87
C ASP A 14 -6.31 -4.07 -11.78
N GLU A 15 -6.93 -3.36 -10.83
CA GLU A 15 -6.60 -1.94 -10.59
C GLU A 15 -5.15 -1.73 -10.15
N LEU A 16 -4.59 -2.65 -9.35
CA LEU A 16 -3.19 -2.60 -8.95
C LEU A 16 -2.25 -2.90 -10.12
N VAL A 17 -2.61 -3.81 -11.02
CA VAL A 17 -1.88 -4.09 -12.26
C VAL A 17 -1.83 -2.82 -13.12
N ASP A 18 -2.96 -2.14 -13.29
CA ASP A 18 -3.01 -0.89 -14.06
C ASP A 18 -2.22 0.22 -13.39
N ALA A 19 -2.29 0.33 -12.06
CA ALA A 19 -1.47 1.28 -11.30
C ALA A 19 0.03 1.00 -11.47
N ALA A 20 0.45 -0.26 -11.43
CA ALA A 20 1.84 -0.66 -11.64
C ALA A 20 2.33 -0.27 -13.03
N LYS A 21 1.54 -0.55 -14.08
CA LYS A 21 1.82 -0.14 -15.46
C LYS A 21 1.95 1.37 -15.59
N VAL A 22 1.04 2.13 -14.97
CA VAL A 22 1.09 3.61 -15.01
C VAL A 22 2.33 4.15 -14.30
N ILE A 23 2.71 3.58 -13.15
CA ILE A 23 3.92 3.97 -12.42
C ILE A 23 5.16 3.68 -13.27
N HIS A 24 5.21 2.51 -13.91
CA HIS A 24 6.29 2.12 -14.80
C HIS A 24 6.38 3.07 -16.02
N ASN A 25 5.29 3.27 -16.74
CA ASN A 25 5.26 4.11 -17.96
C ASN A 25 5.58 5.58 -17.69
N ARG A 26 5.27 6.07 -16.48
CA ARG A 26 5.62 7.43 -16.04
C ARG A 26 7.03 7.53 -15.46
N ASP A 27 7.73 6.42 -15.32
CA ASP A 27 9.05 6.32 -14.70
C ASP A 27 9.08 6.79 -13.23
N GLY A 28 8.00 6.56 -12.47
CA GLY A 28 7.98 6.85 -11.03
C GLY A 28 6.63 7.28 -10.49
N LEU A 29 6.62 7.74 -9.24
CA LEU A 29 5.43 8.18 -8.50
C LEU A 29 5.09 9.65 -8.79
N LYS A 30 3.79 9.98 -8.81
CA LYS A 30 3.35 11.39 -8.70
C LYS A 30 3.58 11.88 -7.26
N PRO A 31 3.69 13.20 -7.02
CA PRO A 31 3.92 13.76 -5.69
C PRO A 31 2.96 13.21 -4.63
N THR A 32 1.67 13.16 -4.92
CA THR A 32 0.66 12.63 -3.99
C THR A 32 0.81 11.14 -3.69
N GLN A 33 1.33 10.35 -4.64
CA GLN A 33 1.60 8.93 -4.43
C GLN A 33 2.89 8.75 -3.62
N ALA A 34 3.92 9.54 -3.89
CA ALA A 34 5.15 9.54 -3.11
C ALA A 34 4.88 9.88 -1.65
N THR A 35 4.05 10.90 -1.37
CA THR A 35 3.63 11.22 0.01
C THR A 35 2.94 10.03 0.68
N ARG A 36 1.98 9.38 0.01
CA ARG A 36 1.28 8.21 0.59
C ARG A 36 2.21 7.03 0.85
N VAL A 37 3.19 6.81 -0.03
CA VAL A 37 4.20 5.76 0.15
C VAL A 37 5.09 6.10 1.34
N SER A 38 5.60 7.33 1.42
CA SER A 38 6.39 7.78 2.58
C SER A 38 5.61 7.63 3.89
N GLU A 39 4.36 8.10 3.95
CA GLU A 39 3.50 7.96 5.13
C GLU A 39 3.23 6.49 5.50
N ALA A 40 3.10 5.61 4.50
CA ALA A 40 2.89 4.18 4.72
C ALA A 40 4.13 3.51 5.34
N PHE A 41 5.33 3.85 4.86
CA PHE A 41 6.57 3.33 5.43
C PHE A 41 6.81 3.89 6.84
N SER A 42 6.60 5.19 7.06
CA SER A 42 6.65 5.77 8.41
C SER A 42 5.65 5.10 9.35
N LEU A 43 4.44 4.78 8.89
CA LEU A 43 3.45 4.06 9.68
C LEU A 43 3.89 2.62 10.01
N LEU A 44 4.57 1.94 9.10
CA LEU A 44 5.12 0.59 9.36
C LEU A 44 6.25 0.61 10.41
N VAL A 45 7.05 1.69 10.45
CA VAL A 45 8.13 1.85 11.44
C VAL A 45 7.58 2.29 12.79
N SER A 46 6.79 3.37 12.84
CA SER A 46 6.31 3.97 14.09
C SER A 46 5.11 3.24 14.70
N GLY A 47 4.42 2.41 13.93
CA GLY A 47 3.18 1.77 14.33
C GLY A 47 1.97 2.72 14.37
N PRO A 48 0.77 2.19 14.62
CA PRO A 48 -0.44 3.00 14.72
C PRO A 48 -0.45 3.79 16.04
N GLN A 49 -0.92 5.03 15.99
CA GLN A 49 -1.13 5.84 17.18
C GLN A 49 -2.23 5.25 18.06
N LEU A 50 -2.13 5.47 19.38
CA LEU A 50 -3.17 5.10 20.33
C LEU A 50 -4.24 6.19 20.43
N GLY A 51 -5.52 5.80 20.43
CA GLY A 51 -6.63 6.73 20.53
C GLY A 51 -7.96 6.11 20.08
N SER A 52 -9.06 6.82 20.35
CA SER A 52 -10.43 6.37 20.06
C SER A 52 -11.06 7.05 18.83
N SER A 53 -10.34 7.95 18.15
CA SER A 53 -10.89 8.67 17.00
C SER A 53 -11.03 7.75 15.78
N LYS A 54 -12.01 8.04 14.92
CA LYS A 54 -12.20 7.31 13.65
C LYS A 54 -10.95 7.33 12.78
N ALA A 55 -10.21 8.44 12.78
CA ALA A 55 -8.96 8.57 12.03
C ALA A 55 -7.89 7.60 12.55
N VAL A 56 -7.79 7.43 13.88
CA VAL A 56 -6.88 6.47 14.50
C VAL A 56 -7.29 5.03 14.17
N ALA A 57 -8.59 4.71 14.25
CA ALA A 57 -9.10 3.38 13.88
C ALA A 57 -8.78 3.04 12.41
N ASN A 58 -8.99 3.97 11.48
CA ASN A 58 -8.66 3.78 10.07
C ASN A 58 -7.16 3.56 9.84
N ARG A 59 -6.30 4.31 10.55
CA ARG A 59 -4.84 4.12 10.47
C ARG A 59 -4.42 2.75 11.01
N LYS A 60 -5.05 2.26 12.08
CA LYS A 60 -4.80 0.91 12.62
C LYS A 60 -5.14 -0.17 11.60
N VAL A 61 -6.34 -0.09 11.00
CA VAL A 61 -6.76 -1.01 9.93
C VAL A 61 -5.80 -0.99 8.74
N TYR A 62 -5.33 0.20 8.35
CA TYR A 62 -4.38 0.34 7.27
C TYR A 62 -2.99 -0.21 7.63
N PHE A 63 -2.52 0.01 8.86
CA PHE A 63 -1.28 -0.58 9.37
C PHE A 63 -1.32 -2.12 9.30
N GLU A 64 -2.36 -2.75 9.85
CA GLU A 64 -2.53 -4.20 9.82
C GLU A 64 -2.53 -4.76 8.39
N PHE A 65 -3.21 -4.08 7.47
CA PHE A 65 -3.20 -4.42 6.05
C PHE A 65 -1.80 -4.31 5.44
N LEU A 66 -1.08 -3.21 5.67
CA LEU A 66 0.27 -3.02 5.13
C LEU A 66 1.26 -4.04 5.70
N THR A 67 1.14 -4.42 6.97
CA THR A 67 1.95 -5.49 7.57
C THR A 67 1.71 -6.83 6.87
N LEU A 68 0.46 -7.15 6.52
CA LEU A 68 0.16 -8.36 5.75
C LEU A 68 0.72 -8.29 4.33
N VAL A 69 0.62 -7.14 3.66
CA VAL A 69 1.23 -6.93 2.34
C VAL A 69 2.74 -7.12 2.42
N ASP A 70 3.40 -6.49 3.37
CA ASP A 70 4.86 -6.58 3.53
C ASP A 70 5.30 -8.02 3.79
N LYS A 71 4.60 -8.74 4.67
CA LYS A 71 4.90 -10.14 4.96
C LYS A 71 4.74 -11.08 3.75
N ASN A 72 3.72 -10.89 2.91
CA ASN A 72 3.40 -11.82 1.83
C ASN A 72 4.03 -11.44 0.48
N VAL A 73 4.19 -10.15 0.23
CA VAL A 73 4.60 -9.58 -1.06
C VAL A 73 5.92 -8.82 -0.97
N GLY A 74 6.25 -8.29 0.22
CA GLY A 74 7.41 -7.44 0.46
C GLY A 74 7.14 -5.96 0.23
N ARG A 75 8.19 -5.16 0.46
CA ARG A 75 8.16 -3.69 0.41
C ARG A 75 7.67 -3.12 -0.92
N LYS A 76 7.97 -3.77 -2.05
CA LYS A 76 7.44 -3.38 -3.37
C LYS A 76 5.91 -3.47 -3.44
N GLY A 77 5.31 -4.45 -2.75
CA GLY A 77 3.86 -4.55 -2.58
C GLY A 77 3.30 -3.40 -1.73
N VAL A 78 4.01 -3.01 -0.67
CA VAL A 78 3.65 -1.85 0.16
C VAL A 78 3.63 -0.57 -0.68
N VAL A 79 4.67 -0.34 -1.50
CA VAL A 79 4.74 0.81 -2.43
C VAL A 79 3.52 0.85 -3.34
N LEU A 80 3.20 -0.27 -4.00
CA LEU A 80 2.10 -0.34 -4.95
C LEU A 80 0.75 -0.09 -4.27
N CYS A 81 0.48 -0.77 -3.15
CA CYS A 81 -0.75 -0.62 -2.39
C CYS A 81 -0.91 0.82 -1.85
N ALA A 82 0.14 1.42 -1.31
CA ALA A 82 0.09 2.78 -0.78
C ALA A 82 -0.11 3.83 -1.88
N ALA A 83 0.54 3.65 -3.04
CA ALA A 83 0.38 4.53 -4.18
C ALA A 83 -1.02 4.49 -4.80
N ALA A 84 -1.70 3.34 -4.77
CA ALA A 84 -2.97 3.12 -5.45
C ALA A 84 -4.22 3.21 -4.54
N LEU A 85 -4.14 2.78 -3.28
CA LEU A 85 -5.33 2.53 -2.45
C LEU A 85 -5.52 3.59 -1.35
N GLY A 86 -4.48 3.85 -0.56
CA GLY A 86 -4.51 4.80 0.56
C GLY A 86 -5.40 4.38 1.74
N VAL A 87 -5.22 5.06 2.87
CA VAL A 87 -5.81 4.71 4.19
C VAL A 87 -7.33 4.59 4.14
N SER A 88 -8.03 5.63 3.67
CA SER A 88 -9.49 5.71 3.73
C SER A 88 -10.18 4.62 2.92
N ARG A 89 -9.59 4.23 1.79
CA ARG A 89 -10.14 3.18 0.91
C ARG A 89 -9.97 1.81 1.54
N VAL A 90 -8.79 1.51 2.08
CA VAL A 90 -8.54 0.23 2.77
C VAL A 90 -9.42 0.12 4.02
N ALA A 91 -9.58 1.20 4.77
CA ALA A 91 -10.40 1.22 5.97
C ALA A 91 -11.91 1.02 5.71
N SER A 92 -12.40 1.28 4.49
CA SER A 92 -13.80 1.03 4.13
C SER A 92 -14.06 -0.41 3.68
N TRP A 93 -13.02 -1.21 3.50
CA TRP A 93 -13.14 -2.59 3.05
C TRP A 93 -13.55 -3.55 4.16
N ARG A 94 -14.33 -4.56 3.77
CA ARG A 94 -14.59 -5.72 4.62
C ARG A 94 -13.28 -6.44 4.92
N ASP A 95 -13.23 -7.08 6.08
CA ASP A 95 -12.05 -7.79 6.57
C ASP A 95 -11.48 -8.79 5.57
N ARG A 96 -12.36 -9.62 4.99
CA ARG A 96 -12.00 -10.57 3.93
C ARG A 96 -11.19 -9.94 2.79
N MET A 97 -11.56 -8.75 2.33
CA MET A 97 -10.83 -8.10 1.23
C MET A 97 -9.42 -7.69 1.65
N ARG A 98 -9.24 -7.26 2.91
CA ARG A 98 -7.92 -6.87 3.45
C ARG A 98 -7.01 -8.08 3.65
N VAL A 99 -7.58 -9.24 3.98
CA VAL A 99 -6.85 -10.49 4.19
C VAL A 99 -6.53 -11.21 2.87
N ASP A 100 -7.49 -11.25 1.93
CA ASP A 100 -7.34 -12.01 0.68
C ASP A 100 -6.50 -11.24 -0.36
N LEU A 101 -6.51 -9.90 -0.35
CA LEU A 101 -5.82 -9.10 -1.36
C LEU A 101 -4.29 -9.31 -1.40
N PRO A 102 -3.55 -9.31 -0.28
CA PRO A 102 -2.12 -9.61 -0.28
C PRO A 102 -1.78 -10.97 -0.90
N ILE A 103 -2.60 -11.99 -0.63
CA ILE A 103 -2.43 -13.33 -1.21
C ILE A 103 -2.61 -13.27 -2.73
N ARG A 104 -3.68 -12.59 -3.19
CA ARG A 104 -3.96 -12.47 -4.62
C ARG A 104 -2.92 -11.64 -5.38
N ILE A 105 -2.35 -10.62 -4.75
CA ILE A 105 -1.22 -9.85 -5.29
C ILE A 105 -0.01 -10.77 -5.47
N LYS A 106 0.28 -11.63 -4.48
CA LYS A 106 1.40 -12.58 -4.55
C LYS A 106 1.23 -13.60 -5.67
N GLU A 107 0.00 -14.10 -5.88
CA GLU A 107 -0.30 -15.02 -6.99
C GLU A 107 -0.06 -14.40 -8.37
N ARG A 108 -0.28 -13.08 -8.50
CA ARG A 108 -0.09 -12.34 -9.77
C ARG A 108 1.16 -11.47 -9.78
N GLU A 109 2.15 -11.81 -8.96
CA GLU A 109 3.33 -10.98 -8.74
C GLU A 109 4.07 -10.63 -10.04
N GLY A 110 4.14 -11.57 -10.99
CA GLY A 110 4.78 -11.36 -12.29
C GLY A 110 4.13 -10.29 -13.18
N GLU A 111 2.87 -9.96 -12.94
CA GLU A 111 2.16 -8.89 -13.66
C GLU A 111 2.27 -7.52 -12.97
N LEU A 112 2.54 -7.53 -11.66
CA LEU A 112 2.46 -6.36 -10.78
C LEU A 112 3.85 -5.77 -10.49
N MET A 113 4.86 -6.63 -10.37
CA MET A 113 6.16 -6.22 -9.87
C MET A 113 7.08 -5.83 -11.01
N SER A 114 7.51 -4.57 -10.99
CA SER A 114 8.58 -4.07 -11.85
C SER A 114 9.79 -3.70 -11.01
N GLN A 115 10.98 -3.76 -11.62
CA GLN A 115 12.23 -3.31 -11.00
C GLN A 115 12.13 -1.88 -10.46
N LYS A 116 11.28 -1.03 -11.05
CA LYS A 116 11.05 0.34 -10.58
C LYS A 116 10.41 0.39 -9.19
N LEU A 117 9.44 -0.48 -8.90
CA LEU A 117 8.81 -0.54 -7.58
C LEU A 117 9.80 -1.00 -6.51
N GLU A 118 10.74 -1.86 -6.88
CA GLU A 118 11.82 -2.32 -6.01
C GLU A 118 12.83 -1.19 -5.71
N VAL A 119 13.26 -0.43 -6.73
CA VAL A 119 14.10 0.76 -6.53
C VAL A 119 13.44 1.78 -5.60
N ILE A 120 12.14 2.04 -5.77
CA ILE A 120 11.40 2.96 -4.89
C ILE A 120 11.37 2.41 -3.46
N ALA A 121 11.07 1.13 -3.29
CA ALA A 121 11.03 0.48 -1.97
C ALA A 121 12.36 0.62 -1.22
N ASN A 122 13.49 0.33 -1.89
CA ASN A 122 14.82 0.44 -1.30
C ASN A 122 15.16 1.89 -0.91
N THR A 123 14.74 2.86 -1.72
CA THR A 123 14.99 4.29 -1.43
C THR A 123 14.23 4.75 -0.17
N CYS A 124 13.02 4.24 0.04
CA CYS A 124 12.23 4.55 1.25
C CYS A 124 12.80 3.89 2.50
N GLU A 125 13.48 2.75 2.37
CA GLU A 125 14.16 2.06 3.46
C GLU A 125 15.45 2.79 3.89
N SER A 126 16.25 3.28 2.94
CA SER A 126 17.49 4.00 3.23
C SER A 126 17.32 5.37 3.91
N THR A 127 16.09 5.89 4.02
CA THR A 127 15.82 7.10 4.82
C THR A 127 15.99 6.89 6.34
N GLU A 128 16.26 5.66 6.80
CA GLU A 128 16.73 5.39 8.17
C GLU A 128 18.14 5.95 8.45
N ASP A 129 18.99 6.19 7.44
CA ASP A 129 20.34 6.76 7.64
C ASP A 129 20.36 8.30 7.79
N ALA A 130 19.22 8.99 7.55
CA ALA A 130 19.15 10.45 7.63
C ALA A 130 18.84 10.99 9.04
N LEU A 131 18.59 10.12 10.02
CA LEU A 131 18.33 10.50 11.41
C LEU A 131 19.56 10.41 12.33
N GLN A 132 20.76 10.19 11.77
CA GLN A 132 22.01 10.19 12.53
C GLN A 132 22.79 11.52 12.45
N TRP A 133 22.20 12.57 11.86
CA TRP A 133 22.79 13.92 11.74
C TRP A 133 21.89 15.07 12.25
N LEU A 134 21.00 14.78 13.21
CA LEU A 134 20.39 15.78 14.09
C LEU A 134 20.55 15.32 15.54
#